data_AF-A0A0L0GCC4-F1
#
_entry.id   AF-A0A0L0GCC4-F1
#
_cell.length_a   1.000
_cell.length_b   1.000
_cell.length_c   1.000
_cell.angle_alpha   90.00
_cell.angle_beta   90.00
_cell.angle_gamma   90.00
#
_symmetry.space_group_name_H-M   'P 1'
#
loop_
_entity.id
_entity.type
_entity.pdbx_description
1 polymer ?
#
loop_
_entity_poly.entity_id
_entity_poly.type
_entity_poly.pdbx_seq_one_letter_code
_entity_poly.pdbx_strand_id
1 'polypeptide(L)'
;MWDALHDVALVILLLASDISLVIGLTVEEDKSIAWIEGAFILGVVAIVVLVDSINIYQKEKQFRELNNVKGDEKANMLRSGNACQISKFDIVVGDIICLEQGAEVVADGIITDAHSLLINKSSLTGEADDIAKAPDSASTIVLSSTLVMDGVGRMLVLVVGENSQADIIKMQRDETHPRATSDLHRI
;
A
#
# COMPACT_ATOMS: atom_id res chain seq x y z
N MET A 1 8.16 14.55 -10.06
CA MET A 1 9.14 15.10 -11.02
C MET A 1 10.56 15.07 -10.48
N TRP A 2 10.77 15.33 -9.17
CA TRP A 2 12.07 15.17 -8.50
C TRP A 2 12.48 13.70 -8.25
N ASP A 3 11.52 12.78 -8.11
CA ASP A 3 11.84 11.36 -7.87
C ASP A 3 12.31 10.59 -9.11
N ALA A 4 12.05 11.10 -10.32
CA ALA A 4 12.49 10.46 -11.56
C ALA A 4 14.01 10.60 -11.80
N LEU A 5 14.68 11.46 -11.03
CA LEU A 5 16.10 11.76 -11.14
C LEU A 5 16.99 10.84 -10.29
N HIS A 6 16.41 9.93 -9.50
CA HIS A 6 17.15 9.07 -8.56
C HIS A 6 17.43 7.66 -9.08
N ASP A 7 17.30 7.42 -10.39
CA ASP A 7 17.85 6.20 -10.97
C ASP A 7 19.33 6.46 -11.27
N VAL A 8 20.23 5.82 -10.51
CA VAL A 8 21.69 6.02 -10.58
C VAL A 8 22.21 5.86 -12.01
N ALA A 9 21.54 5.04 -12.84
CA ALA A 9 21.84 4.89 -14.26
C ALA A 9 21.63 6.17 -15.08
N LEU A 10 20.56 6.93 -14.81
CA LEU A 10 20.25 8.19 -15.51
C LEU A 10 21.24 9.29 -15.16
N VAL A 11 21.65 9.37 -13.89
CA VAL A 11 22.64 10.35 -13.43
C VAL A 11 24.00 10.11 -14.08
N ILE A 12 24.42 8.85 -14.20
CA ILE A 12 25.68 8.48 -14.87
C ILE A 12 25.64 8.86 -16.36
N LEU A 13 24.53 8.65 -17.05
CA LEU A 13 24.38 8.98 -18.48
C LEU A 13 24.33 10.50 -18.74
N LEU A 14 23.67 11.28 -17.88
CA LEU A 14 23.68 12.74 -17.95
C LEU A 14 25.08 13.31 -17.77
N LEU A 15 25.83 12.83 -16.77
CA LEU A 15 27.21 13.25 -16.53
C LEU A 15 28.14 12.87 -17.70
N ALA A 16 27.99 11.68 -18.28
CA ALA A 16 28.77 11.26 -19.44
C ALA A 16 28.48 12.13 -20.67
N SER A 17 27.22 12.50 -20.89
CA SER A 17 26.79 13.41 -21.97
C SER A 17 27.43 14.79 -21.83
N ASP A 18 27.33 15.40 -20.64
CA ASP A 18 27.89 16.73 -20.39
C ASP A 18 29.41 16.75 -20.55
N ILE A 19 30.12 15.73 -20.04
CA ILE A 19 31.58 15.62 -20.20
C ILE A 19 31.96 15.50 -21.68
N SER A 20 31.24 14.67 -22.44
CA SER A 20 31.51 14.46 -23.87
C SER A 20 31.24 15.73 -24.69
N LEU A 21 30.21 16.51 -24.35
CA LEU A 21 29.90 17.79 -25.01
C LEU A 21 30.99 18.84 -24.75
N VAL A 22 31.48 18.93 -23.51
CA VAL A 22 32.55 19.88 -23.15
C VAL A 22 33.86 19.53 -23.86
N ILE A 23 34.21 18.24 -23.95
CA ILE A 23 35.40 17.78 -24.67
C ILE A 23 35.28 18.07 -26.17
N GLY A 24 34.13 17.74 -26.80
CA GLY A 24 33.90 17.99 -28.23
C GLY A 24 33.93 19.47 -28.62
N LEU A 25 33.58 20.39 -27.70
CA LEU A 25 33.66 21.84 -27.94
C LEU A 25 35.04 22.46 -27.66
N THR A 26 35.87 21.80 -26.85
CA THR A 26 37.16 22.37 -26.40
C THR A 26 38.39 21.76 -27.04
N VAL A 27 38.31 20.53 -27.57
CA VAL A 27 39.50 19.75 -27.97
C VAL A 27 39.64 19.53 -29.49
N GLU A 28 38.58 19.59 -30.30
CA GLU A 28 38.67 19.28 -31.74
C GLU A 28 38.64 20.52 -32.65
N GLU A 29 39.67 20.65 -33.52
CA GLU A 29 39.85 21.79 -34.44
C GLU A 29 38.91 21.77 -35.66
N ASP A 30 38.22 20.65 -35.94
CA ASP A 30 37.37 20.49 -37.12
C ASP A 30 35.87 20.67 -36.81
N LYS A 31 35.45 21.94 -36.78
CA LYS A 31 34.10 22.41 -36.41
C LYS A 31 32.94 21.76 -37.18
N SER A 32 33.22 21.17 -38.34
CA SER A 32 32.23 20.51 -39.21
C SER A 32 31.86 19.09 -38.78
N ILE A 33 32.68 18.43 -37.96
CA ILE A 33 32.41 17.08 -37.43
C ILE A 33 31.87 17.20 -35.99
N ALA A 34 32.36 18.17 -35.22
CA ALA A 34 32.00 18.39 -33.82
C ALA A 34 30.50 18.59 -33.55
N TRP A 35 29.75 19.26 -34.45
CA TRP A 35 28.30 19.46 -34.26
C TRP A 35 27.51 18.16 -34.42
N ILE A 36 28.02 17.22 -35.23
CA ILE A 36 27.39 15.92 -35.48
C ILE A 36 27.59 14.99 -34.28
N GLU A 37 28.75 15.08 -33.63
CA GLU A 37 29.03 14.34 -32.40
C GLU A 37 28.17 14.83 -31.24
N GLY A 38 28.03 16.15 -31.07
CA GLY A 38 27.11 16.74 -30.09
C GLY A 38 25.64 16.36 -30.35
N ALA A 39 25.21 16.31 -31.62
CA ALA A 39 23.87 15.88 -31.99
C ALA A 39 23.62 14.39 -31.68
N PHE A 40 24.64 13.55 -31.83
CA PHE A 40 24.56 12.11 -31.52
C PHE A 40 24.34 11.87 -30.02
N ILE A 41 25.10 12.56 -29.17
CA ILE A 41 25.00 12.45 -27.71
C ILE A 41 23.62 12.94 -27.23
N LEU A 42 23.14 14.09 -27.72
CA LEU A 42 21.80 14.59 -27.41
C LEU A 42 20.70 13.61 -27.83
N GLY A 43 20.85 12.97 -28.98
CA GLY A 43 19.91 11.95 -29.47
C GLY A 43 19.85 10.73 -28.56
N VAL A 44 21.00 10.24 -28.09
CA VAL A 44 21.07 9.10 -27.15
C VAL A 44 20.40 9.44 -25.84
N VAL A 45 20.68 10.61 -25.26
CA VAL A 45 20.06 11.08 -24.01
C VAL A 45 18.54 11.20 -24.16
N ALA A 46 18.06 11.75 -25.29
CA ALA A 46 16.63 11.88 -25.55
C ALA A 46 15.91 10.51 -25.62
N ILE A 47 16.54 9.51 -26.24
CA ILE A 47 15.99 8.15 -26.31
C ILE A 47 15.96 7.50 -24.92
N VAL A 48 17.02 7.65 -24.13
CA VAL A 48 17.09 7.12 -22.75
C VAL A 48 15.98 7.73 -21.89
N VAL A 49 15.81 9.04 -21.89
CA VAL A 49 14.74 9.73 -21.14
C VAL A 49 13.34 9.25 -21.56
N LEU A 50 13.14 8.98 -22.86
CA LEU A 50 11.87 8.48 -23.38
C LEU A 50 11.59 7.05 -22.87
N VAL A 51 12.58 6.16 -22.92
CA VAL A 51 12.47 4.78 -22.40
C VAL A 51 12.22 4.79 -20.89
N ASP A 52 12.91 5.65 -20.13
CA ASP A 52 12.73 5.73 -18.69
C ASP A 52 11.37 6.29 -18.30
N SER A 53 10.88 7.30 -19.01
CA SER A 53 9.52 7.84 -18.81
C SER A 53 8.45 6.76 -19.05
N ILE A 54 8.65 5.93 -20.08
CA ILE A 54 7.76 4.78 -20.37
C ILE A 54 7.84 3.74 -19.25
N ASN A 55 9.03 3.42 -18.74
CA ASN A 55 9.21 2.48 -17.64
C ASN A 55 8.56 2.98 -16.34
N ILE A 56 8.70 4.27 -16.03
CA ILE A 56 8.05 4.91 -14.87
C ILE A 56 6.53 4.80 -14.99
N TYR A 57 5.98 5.07 -16.18
CA TYR A 57 4.55 4.95 -16.43
C TYR A 57 4.04 3.52 -16.23
N GLN A 58 4.78 2.51 -16.70
CA GLN A 58 4.43 1.11 -16.49
C GLN A 58 4.47 0.72 -15.01
N LYS A 59 5.48 1.18 -14.26
CA LYS A 59 5.59 0.94 -12.81
C LYS A 59 4.43 1.56 -12.04
N GLU A 60 4.02 2.79 -12.39
CA GLU A 60 2.90 3.46 -11.74
C GLU A 60 1.57 2.78 -12.05
N LYS A 61 1.40 2.25 -13.27
CA LYS A 61 0.21 1.46 -13.65
C LYS A 61 0.12 0.17 -12.84
N GLN A 62 1.22 -0.57 -12.68
CA GLN A 62 1.26 -1.78 -11.87
C GLN A 62 0.97 -1.48 -10.38
N PHE A 63 1.45 -0.35 -9.87
CA PHE A 63 1.13 0.08 -8.51
C PHE A 63 -0.36 0.44 -8.35
N ARG A 64 -0.97 1.08 -9.35
CA ARG A 64 -2.42 1.35 -9.36
C ARG A 64 -3.25 0.06 -9.39
N GLU A 65 -2.83 -0.93 -10.17
CA GLU A 65 -3.48 -2.24 -10.21
C GLU A 65 -3.36 -2.97 -8.86
N LEU A 66 -2.16 -2.97 -8.25
CA LEU A 66 -1.94 -3.51 -6.90
C LEU A 66 -2.74 -2.76 -5.82
N ASN A 67 -2.89 -1.44 -5.91
CA ASN A 67 -3.64 -0.64 -4.95
C ASN A 67 -5.15 -0.82 -5.09
N ASN A 68 -5.66 -1.05 -6.30
CA ASN A 68 -7.06 -1.42 -6.52
C ASN A 68 -7.40 -2.78 -5.91
N VAL A 69 -6.46 -3.73 -5.93
CA VAL A 69 -6.64 -5.04 -5.29
C VAL A 69 -6.57 -4.95 -3.76
N LYS A 70 -5.79 -4.03 -3.20
CA LYS A 70 -5.79 -3.75 -1.75
C LYS A 70 -7.08 -3.07 -1.27
N GLY A 71 -7.81 -2.41 -2.16
CA GLY A 71 -9.09 -1.75 -1.83
C GLY A 71 -10.25 -2.73 -1.74
N ASP A 72 -10.28 -3.77 -2.58
CA ASP A 72 -11.41 -4.70 -2.67
C ASP A 72 -11.18 -5.97 -1.84
N GLU A 73 -10.79 -5.78 -0.57
CA GLU A 73 -10.79 -6.88 0.37
C GLU A 73 -12.23 -7.34 0.59
N LYS A 74 -12.47 -8.59 0.23
CA LYS A 74 -13.81 -9.18 0.19
C LYS A 74 -14.06 -10.01 1.44
N ALA A 75 -15.02 -9.57 2.25
CA ALA A 75 -15.42 -10.26 3.46
C ALA A 75 -16.57 -11.25 3.18
N ASN A 76 -16.48 -12.43 3.79
CA ASN A 76 -17.56 -13.42 3.77
C ASN A 76 -18.64 -13.00 4.77
N MET A 77 -19.88 -12.79 4.30
CA MET A 77 -21.01 -12.35 5.12
C MET A 77 -22.23 -13.24 4.92
N LEU A 78 -23.17 -13.16 5.86
CA LEU A 78 -24.47 -13.83 5.80
C LEU A 78 -25.58 -12.78 5.72
N ARG A 79 -26.21 -12.62 4.55
CA ARG A 79 -27.41 -11.78 4.36
C ARG A 79 -28.59 -12.66 3.96
N SER A 80 -29.72 -12.49 4.65
CA SER A 80 -30.95 -13.26 4.39
C SER A 80 -30.76 -14.79 4.41
N GLY A 81 -29.83 -15.29 5.23
CA GLY A 81 -29.54 -16.72 5.38
C GLY A 81 -28.60 -17.31 4.32
N ASN A 82 -28.18 -16.54 3.31
CA ASN A 82 -27.22 -17.00 2.31
C ASN A 82 -25.84 -16.39 2.55
N ALA A 83 -24.80 -17.22 2.39
CA ALA A 83 -23.43 -16.75 2.41
C ALA A 83 -23.13 -15.97 1.12
N CYS A 84 -22.63 -14.75 1.25
CA CYS A 84 -22.30 -13.85 0.15
C CYS A 84 -20.97 -13.17 0.46
N GLN A 85 -20.15 -12.98 -0.57
CA GLN A 85 -18.90 -12.27 -0.46
C GLN A 85 -19.09 -10.82 -0.91
N ILE A 86 -18.83 -9.87 -0.02
CA ILE A 86 -19.14 -8.44 -0.21
C ILE A 86 -17.87 -7.63 0.00
N SER A 87 -17.70 -6.56 -0.77
CA SER A 87 -16.57 -5.64 -0.63
C SER A 87 -16.60 -4.95 0.73
N LYS A 88 -15.43 -4.69 1.32
CA LYS A 88 -15.30 -3.94 2.57
C LYS A 88 -16.09 -2.62 2.59
N PHE A 89 -16.25 -1.97 1.44
CA PHE A 89 -16.97 -0.69 1.32
C PHE A 89 -18.50 -0.82 1.40
N ASP A 90 -19.06 -1.99 1.14
CA ASP A 90 -20.51 -2.24 1.10
C ASP A 90 -21.05 -2.85 2.41
N ILE A 91 -20.20 -2.92 3.44
CA ILE A 91 -20.54 -3.48 4.77
C ILE A 91 -21.28 -2.42 5.59
N VAL A 92 -22.39 -2.81 6.18
CA VAL A 92 -23.22 -1.93 7.02
C VAL A 92 -23.43 -2.51 8.41
N VAL A 93 -23.79 -1.64 9.36
CA VAL A 93 -24.16 -2.04 10.72
C VAL A 93 -25.35 -3.00 10.69
N GLY A 94 -25.26 -4.08 11.46
CA GLY A 94 -26.26 -5.14 11.49
C GLY A 94 -26.00 -6.30 10.53
N ASP A 95 -24.99 -6.21 9.66
CA ASP A 95 -24.54 -7.37 8.89
C ASP A 95 -23.89 -8.43 9.79
N ILE A 96 -23.96 -9.70 9.37
CA ILE A 96 -23.28 -10.81 10.03
C ILE A 96 -22.09 -11.21 9.17
N ILE A 97 -20.88 -11.07 9.71
CA ILE A 97 -19.64 -11.50 9.06
C ILE A 97 -19.29 -12.91 9.55
N CYS A 98 -18.95 -13.77 8.60
CA CYS A 98 -18.38 -15.10 8.88
C CYS A 98 -16.87 -14.95 9.00
N LEU A 99 -16.35 -15.27 10.19
CA LEU A 99 -14.92 -15.28 10.50
C LEU A 99 -14.37 -16.66 10.22
N GLU A 100 -13.35 -16.72 9.37
CA GLU A 100 -12.63 -17.93 8.99
C GLU A 100 -11.13 -17.72 9.22
N GLN A 101 -10.39 -18.81 9.42
CA GLN A 101 -8.94 -18.77 9.60
C GLN A 101 -8.26 -18.04 8.44
N GLY A 102 -7.38 -17.09 8.78
CA GLY A 102 -6.63 -16.27 7.84
C GLY A 102 -7.40 -15.03 7.33
N ALA A 103 -8.66 -14.83 7.73
CA ALA A 103 -9.41 -13.63 7.36
C ALA A 103 -9.04 -12.45 8.28
N GLU A 104 -8.86 -11.26 7.68
CA GLU A 104 -8.77 -10.01 8.43
C GLU A 104 -10.19 -9.51 8.79
N VAL A 105 -10.35 -9.05 10.03
CA VAL A 105 -11.60 -8.47 10.48
C VAL A 105 -11.71 -7.04 9.97
N VAL A 106 -12.71 -6.77 9.13
CA VAL A 106 -12.87 -5.48 8.44
C VAL A 106 -13.69 -4.43 9.22
N ALA A 107 -14.42 -4.83 10.27
CA ALA A 107 -15.31 -3.96 11.04
C ALA A 107 -15.33 -4.33 12.54
N ASP A 108 -15.72 -3.40 13.41
CA ASP A 108 -15.88 -3.68 14.83
C ASP A 108 -17.24 -4.35 15.09
N GLY A 109 -17.26 -5.34 15.98
CA GLY A 109 -18.51 -6.04 16.27
C GLY A 109 -18.44 -6.99 17.45
N ILE A 110 -19.56 -7.70 17.65
CA ILE A 110 -19.71 -8.67 18.73
C ILE A 110 -19.84 -10.07 18.16
N ILE A 111 -19.13 -11.04 18.74
CA ILE A 111 -19.24 -12.44 18.37
C ILE A 111 -20.63 -12.96 18.75
N THR A 112 -21.34 -13.51 17.79
CA THR A 112 -22.62 -14.19 18.01
C THR A 112 -22.45 -15.70 18.12
N ASP A 113 -21.47 -16.25 17.42
CA ASP A 113 -21.13 -17.67 17.45
C ASP A 113 -19.61 -17.84 17.28
N ALA A 114 -18.98 -18.75 18.01
CA ALA A 114 -17.55 -18.99 17.89
C ALA A 114 -17.20 -20.43 18.26
N HIS A 115 -16.40 -21.04 17.40
CA HIS A 115 -15.85 -22.38 17.60
C HIS A 115 -14.32 -22.30 17.53
N SER A 116 -13.68 -22.41 18.72
CA SER A 116 -12.22 -22.33 18.89
C SER A 116 -11.60 -21.09 18.23
N LEU A 117 -12.28 -19.95 18.27
CA LEU A 117 -11.87 -18.74 17.57
C LEU A 117 -10.67 -18.09 18.28
N LEU A 118 -9.54 -18.01 17.58
CA LEU A 118 -8.31 -17.38 18.03
C LEU A 118 -8.06 -16.12 17.19
N ILE A 119 -7.99 -14.96 17.85
CA ILE A 119 -7.78 -13.67 17.18
C ILE A 119 -6.51 -13.03 17.70
N ASN A 120 -5.67 -12.59 16.76
CA ASN A 120 -4.44 -11.88 17.04
C ASN A 120 -4.65 -10.36 17.03
N LYS A 121 -4.25 -9.69 18.12
CA LYS A 121 -4.36 -8.23 18.28
C LYS A 121 -3.10 -7.43 17.94
N SER A 122 -2.03 -8.08 17.47
CA SER A 122 -0.73 -7.44 17.20
C SER A 122 -0.84 -6.25 16.27
N SER A 123 -1.75 -6.30 15.29
CA SER A 123 -1.96 -5.23 14.33
C SER A 123 -2.53 -3.95 14.95
N LEU A 124 -3.23 -4.05 16.09
CA LEU A 124 -3.83 -2.91 16.76
C LEU A 124 -2.99 -2.40 17.94
N THR A 125 -2.50 -3.31 18.79
CA THR A 125 -1.79 -2.96 20.04
C THR A 125 -0.27 -2.99 19.91
N GLY A 126 0.28 -3.59 18.84
CA GLY A 126 1.73 -3.79 18.68
C GLY A 126 2.31 -4.91 19.54
N GLU A 127 1.49 -5.56 20.37
CA GLU A 127 1.87 -6.70 21.19
C GLU A 127 1.21 -7.97 20.63
N ALA A 128 1.99 -9.02 20.41
CA ALA A 128 1.51 -10.31 19.96
C ALA A 128 0.79 -11.04 21.11
N ASP A 129 -0.46 -10.65 21.34
CA ASP A 129 -1.35 -11.31 22.30
C ASP A 129 -2.50 -11.97 21.53
N ASP A 130 -2.48 -13.30 21.49
CA ASP A 130 -3.50 -14.13 20.88
C ASP A 130 -4.60 -14.41 21.91
N ILE A 131 -5.79 -13.88 21.67
CA ILE A 131 -6.90 -14.03 22.61
C ILE A 131 -7.88 -15.05 22.06
N ALA A 132 -7.97 -16.19 22.75
CA ALA A 132 -9.00 -17.18 22.52
C ALA A 132 -10.35 -16.61 22.96
N LYS A 133 -11.32 -16.61 22.04
CA LYS A 133 -12.66 -16.10 22.30
C LYS A 133 -13.69 -17.23 22.26
N ALA A 134 -14.30 -17.44 23.42
CA ALA A 134 -15.49 -18.26 23.56
C ALA A 134 -16.74 -17.36 23.58
N PRO A 135 -17.90 -17.86 23.11
CA PRO A 135 -19.16 -17.10 23.15
C PRO A 135 -19.60 -16.72 24.58
N ASP A 136 -19.10 -17.41 25.61
CA ASP A 136 -19.41 -17.17 27.03
C ASP A 136 -18.31 -16.40 27.79
N SER A 137 -17.23 -16.00 27.10
CA SER A 137 -16.19 -15.16 27.70
C SER A 137 -16.56 -13.68 27.60
N ALA A 138 -16.26 -12.93 28.66
CA ALA A 138 -16.50 -11.49 28.78
C ALA A 138 -15.87 -10.62 27.66
N SER A 139 -15.05 -11.20 26.79
CA SER A 139 -14.37 -10.55 25.67
C SER A 139 -15.09 -10.77 24.33
N THR A 140 -16.41 -10.65 24.27
CA THR A 140 -17.20 -10.88 23.05
C THR A 140 -16.94 -9.85 21.92
N ILE A 141 -16.29 -8.72 22.21
CA ILE A 141 -16.08 -7.60 21.26
C ILE A 141 -14.83 -7.77 20.42
N VAL A 142 -14.98 -7.96 19.11
CA VAL A 142 -13.89 -8.03 18.12
C VAL A 142 -13.68 -6.67 17.49
N LEU A 143 -12.41 -6.32 17.28
CA LEU A 143 -11.99 -5.06 16.70
C LEU A 143 -11.52 -5.29 15.26
N SER A 144 -11.76 -4.30 14.42
CA SER A 144 -11.25 -4.16 13.06
C SER A 144 -9.73 -4.20 13.03
N SER A 145 -9.17 -4.65 11.90
CA SER A 145 -7.73 -4.86 11.70
C SER A 145 -7.11 -5.84 12.69
N THR A 146 -7.88 -6.86 13.09
CA THR A 146 -7.36 -8.05 13.79
C THR A 146 -7.41 -9.24 12.85
N LEU A 147 -6.48 -10.19 13.03
CA LEU A 147 -6.37 -11.37 12.18
C LEU A 147 -6.93 -12.60 12.89
N VAL A 148 -7.75 -13.37 12.20
CA VAL A 148 -8.21 -14.68 12.70
C VAL A 148 -7.08 -15.70 12.49
N MET A 149 -6.46 -16.15 13.58
CA MET A 149 -5.36 -17.10 13.56
C MET A 149 -5.86 -18.55 13.43
N ASP A 150 -6.97 -18.86 14.08
CA ASP A 150 -7.55 -20.20 14.08
C ASP A 150 -9.04 -20.17 14.42
N GLY A 151 -9.74 -21.24 14.03
CA GLY A 151 -11.16 -21.43 14.29
C GLY A 151 -12.10 -20.73 13.31
N VAL A 152 -13.39 -20.83 13.61
CA VAL A 152 -14.48 -20.24 12.82
C VAL A 152 -15.50 -19.58 13.73
N GLY A 153 -16.14 -18.53 13.25
CA GLY A 153 -17.15 -17.83 14.03
C GLY A 153 -18.04 -16.93 13.19
N ARG A 154 -19.01 -16.33 13.86
CA ARG A 154 -19.89 -15.31 13.31
C ARG A 154 -19.85 -14.11 14.22
N MET A 155 -19.78 -12.93 13.62
CA MET A 155 -19.85 -11.67 14.34
C MET A 155 -20.93 -10.78 13.75
N LEU A 156 -21.62 -10.05 14.63
CA LEU A 156 -22.54 -8.99 14.27
C LEU A 156 -21.77 -7.67 14.19
N VAL A 157 -21.87 -6.99 13.06
CA VAL A 157 -21.24 -5.70 12.82
C VAL A 157 -21.94 -4.61 13.62
N LEU A 158 -21.18 -3.91 14.46
CA LEU A 158 -21.68 -2.80 15.28
C LEU A 158 -21.21 -1.44 14.74
N VAL A 159 -19.97 -1.37 14.24
CA VAL A 159 -19.38 -0.12 13.76
C VAL A 159 -18.55 -0.38 12.50
N VAL A 160 -18.70 0.49 11.51
CA VAL A 160 -18.00 0.43 10.21
C VAL A 160 -17.35 1.77 9.88
N GLY A 161 -16.31 1.73 9.05
CA GLY A 161 -15.63 2.91 8.49
C GLY A 161 -14.91 3.76 9.54
N GLU A 162 -14.93 5.08 9.35
CA GLU A 162 -14.18 6.07 10.16
C GLU A 162 -14.53 6.05 11.66
N ASN A 163 -15.67 5.46 12.04
CA ASN A 163 -16.07 5.31 13.43
C ASN A 163 -15.46 4.06 14.11
N SER A 164 -14.81 3.18 13.34
CA SER A 164 -14.19 1.97 13.83
C SER A 164 -12.92 2.29 14.62
N GLN A 165 -12.67 1.56 15.72
CA GLN A 165 -11.54 1.84 16.63
C GLN A 165 -10.19 1.81 15.91
N ALA A 166 -9.99 0.88 14.97
CA ALA A 166 -8.75 0.80 14.21
C ALA A 166 -8.52 2.05 13.34
N ASP A 167 -9.57 2.59 12.73
CA ASP A 167 -9.46 3.77 11.87
C ASP A 167 -9.27 5.05 12.69
N ILE A 168 -9.92 5.18 13.85
CA ILE A 168 -9.66 6.27 14.81
C ILE A 168 -8.20 6.24 15.27
N ILE A 169 -7.67 5.07 15.63
CA ILE A 169 -6.26 4.91 16.04
C ILE A 169 -5.31 5.23 14.87
N LYS A 170 -5.64 4.84 13.64
CA LYS A 170 -4.87 5.21 12.45
C LYS A 170 -4.87 6.73 12.24
N MET A 171 -6.02 7.39 12.33
CA MET A 171 -6.14 8.84 12.19
C MET A 171 -5.35 9.58 13.28
N GLN A 172 -5.45 9.14 14.54
CA GLN A 172 -4.67 9.72 15.64
C GLN A 172 -3.17 9.50 15.49
N ARG A 173 -2.74 8.34 14.96
CA ARG A 173 -1.32 8.08 14.66
C ARG A 173 -0.82 9.01 13.56
N ASP A 174 -1.63 9.29 12.55
CA ASP A 174 -1.28 10.19 11.45
C ASP A 174 -1.24 11.67 11.91
N GLU A 175 -2.12 12.06 12.84
CA GLU A 175 -2.09 13.39 13.47
C GLU A 175 -0.92 13.58 14.45
N THR A 176 -0.54 12.54 15.20
CA THR A 176 0.57 12.61 16.17
C THR A 176 1.94 12.45 15.51
N HIS A 177 2.01 11.88 14.30
CA HIS A 177 3.21 11.85 13.45
C HIS A 177 2.87 12.37 12.04
N PRO A 178 2.70 13.69 11.87
CA PRO A 178 2.53 14.26 10.55
C PRO A 178 3.85 14.10 9.79
N ARG A 179 3.95 13.06 8.95
CA ARG A 179 5.06 12.80 8.02
C ARG A 179 6.47 13.00 8.60
N ALA A 180 6.86 12.16 9.55
CA ALA A 180 8.28 12.04 9.95
C ALA A 180 9.16 11.37 8.88
N THR A 181 8.66 11.11 7.67
CA THR A 181 9.44 10.55 6.55
C THR A 181 9.82 11.60 5.49
N SER A 182 9.47 12.88 5.68
CA SER A 182 9.88 13.97 4.77
C SER A 182 11.26 14.56 5.10
N ASP A 183 11.83 14.31 6.28
CA ASP A 183 13.05 15.01 6.75
C ASP A 183 14.33 14.15 6.78
N LEU A 184 14.26 12.84 6.47
CA LEU A 184 15.46 12.00 6.35
C LEU A 184 16.18 12.12 5.00
N HIS A 185 15.64 12.89 4.05
CA HIS A 185 16.28 13.18 2.76
C HIS A 185 16.85 14.61 2.67
N ARG A 186 16.97 15.29 3.82
CA ARG A 186 17.44 16.68 3.90
C ARG A 186 18.53 16.85 4.96
N ILE A 187 19.56 16.01 4.91
CA ILE A 187 20.91 16.30 5.41
C ILE A 187 21.92 15.83 4.36
#